data_AF-A0A970FDX4-F1
#
_entry.id   AF-A0A970FDX4-F1
#
_cell.length_a   1.000
_cell.length_b   1.000
_cell.length_c   1.000
_cell.angle_alpha   90.00
_cell.angle_beta   90.00
_cell.angle_gamma   90.00
#
_symmetry.space_group_name_H-M   'P 1'
#
loop_
_entity.id
_entity.type
_entity.pdbx_description
1 polymer ?
#
loop_
_entity_poly.entity_id
_entity_poly.type
_entity_poly.pdbx_seq_one_letter_code
_entity_poly.pdbx_strand_id
1 'polypeptide(L)'
;MTEITVVYDGRRPIALDAKGHSGYAEKGGDIVCAGVSVLLQTLLYGFEQVLTSNSFKSFVDKRETVMSMDWRFTPLNESSLLVEAIIGSLKNIARDYPEHVRILEVQVNEQDF
;
A
#
# COMPACT_ATOMS: atom_id res chain seq x y z
N MET A 1 -9.22 12.57 1.29
CA MET A 1 -8.26 12.16 0.25
C MET A 1 -7.31 11.17 0.88
N THR A 2 -7.27 9.95 0.35
CA THR A 2 -6.29 8.93 0.69
C THR A 2 -5.08 9.07 -0.24
N GLU A 3 -3.90 9.14 0.32
CA GLU A 3 -2.65 9.16 -0.43
C GLU A 3 -1.91 7.86 -0.22
N ILE A 4 -1.46 7.25 -1.32
CA ILE A 4 -0.67 6.03 -1.30
C ILE A 4 0.60 6.27 -2.10
N THR A 5 1.74 6.07 -1.47
CA THR A 5 3.05 6.14 -2.09
C THR A 5 3.56 4.72 -2.27
N VAL A 6 3.90 4.36 -3.51
CA VAL A 6 4.56 3.09 -3.84
C VAL A 6 6.02 3.40 -4.16
N VAL A 7 6.92 2.77 -3.41
CA VAL A 7 8.37 2.90 -3.62
C VAL A 7 8.85 1.75 -4.48
N TYR A 8 9.65 2.06 -5.48
CA TYR A 8 10.20 1.13 -6.46
C TYR A 8 11.72 1.07 -6.41
N ASP A 9 12.26 -0.13 -6.58
CA ASP A 9 13.64 -0.40 -6.97
C ASP A 9 13.64 -0.88 -8.43
N GLY A 10 13.95 0.04 -9.34
CA GLY A 10 13.75 -0.16 -10.78
C GLY A 10 12.27 -0.40 -11.11
N ARG A 11 11.93 -1.63 -11.52
CA ARG A 11 10.54 -2.05 -11.80
C ARG A 11 9.86 -2.74 -10.63
N ARG A 12 10.60 -3.07 -9.57
CA ARG A 12 10.11 -3.85 -8.46
C ARG A 12 9.48 -2.92 -7.42
N PRO A 13 8.19 -3.05 -7.09
CA PRO A 13 7.64 -2.39 -5.91
C PRO A 13 8.21 -3.05 -4.66
N ILE A 14 8.69 -2.23 -3.72
CA ILE A 14 9.44 -2.70 -2.56
C ILE A 14 8.93 -2.15 -1.22
N ALA A 15 8.16 -1.07 -1.25
CA ALA A 15 7.49 -0.53 -0.08
C ALA A 15 6.23 0.22 -0.48
N LEU A 16 5.34 0.41 0.47
CA LEU A 16 4.13 1.20 0.33
C LEU A 16 3.83 1.95 1.63
N ASP A 17 3.54 3.24 1.48
CA ASP A 17 3.00 4.09 2.52
C ASP A 17 1.59 4.53 2.15
N ALA A 18 0.68 4.54 3.10
CA ALA A 18 -0.69 5.00 2.93
C ALA A 18 -1.10 5.91 4.09
N LYS A 19 -1.75 7.04 3.77
CA LYS A 19 -2.25 8.02 4.75
C LYS A 19 -3.67 8.44 4.40
N GLY A 20 -4.51 8.67 5.41
CA GLY A 20 -5.90 9.11 5.19
C GLY A 20 -6.79 8.03 4.56
N HIS A 21 -6.46 6.74 4.78
CA HIS A 21 -7.23 5.59 4.25
C HIS A 21 -8.48 5.28 5.10
N SER A 22 -8.63 5.96 6.24
CA SER A 22 -9.85 5.95 7.06
C SER A 22 -10.11 7.38 7.59
N GLY A 23 -11.35 7.70 7.93
CA GLY A 23 -11.78 9.05 8.30
C GLY A 23 -13.20 9.35 7.84
N TYR A 24 -13.79 10.46 8.29
CA TYR A 24 -15.14 10.86 7.87
C TYR A 24 -15.11 11.39 6.43
N ALA A 25 -15.79 10.72 5.51
CA ALA A 25 -15.97 11.23 4.15
C ALA A 25 -17.44 11.60 3.89
N GLU A 26 -17.66 12.47 2.89
CA GLU A 26 -19.01 12.70 2.38
C GLU A 26 -19.60 11.42 1.79
N LYS A 27 -20.93 11.36 1.67
CA LYS A 27 -21.67 10.17 1.24
C LYS A 27 -21.07 9.56 -0.03
N GLY A 28 -20.56 8.33 0.07
CA GLY A 28 -19.91 7.59 -1.02
C GLY A 28 -18.38 7.47 -0.89
N GLY A 29 -17.72 8.46 -0.27
CA GLY A 29 -16.28 8.41 0.00
C GLY A 29 -15.90 7.32 1.01
N ASP A 30 -16.77 7.05 1.99
CA ASP A 30 -16.56 5.99 2.98
C ASP A 30 -16.41 4.60 2.35
N ILE A 31 -17.08 4.35 1.22
CA ILE A 31 -17.00 3.07 0.49
C ILE A 31 -15.63 2.94 -0.20
N VAL A 32 -15.12 4.01 -0.78
CA VAL A 32 -13.80 4.04 -1.41
C VAL A 32 -12.71 3.84 -0.37
N CYS A 33 -12.76 4.57 0.74
CA CYS A 33 -11.84 4.42 1.87
C CYS A 33 -11.87 2.98 2.44
N ALA A 34 -13.05 2.38 2.57
CA ALA A 34 -13.19 0.99 3.00
C ALA A 34 -12.54 0.02 2.01
N GLY A 35 -12.74 0.22 0.70
CA GLY A 35 -12.09 -0.57 -0.35
C GLY A 35 -10.56 -0.50 -0.29
N VAL A 36 -10.01 0.72 -0.14
CA VAL A 36 -8.56 0.91 0.06
C VAL A 36 -8.09 0.24 1.34
N SER A 37 -8.79 0.43 2.46
CA SER A 37 -8.45 -0.17 3.76
C SER A 37 -8.36 -1.69 3.67
N VAL A 38 -9.32 -2.34 3.03
CA VAL A 38 -9.31 -3.81 2.87
C VAL A 38 -8.10 -4.27 2.05
N LEU A 39 -7.78 -3.58 0.96
CA LEU A 39 -6.60 -3.93 0.13
C LEU A 39 -5.30 -3.77 0.92
N LEU A 40 -5.15 -2.67 1.67
CA LEU A 40 -3.98 -2.43 2.50
C LEU A 40 -3.85 -3.50 3.60
N GLN A 41 -4.95 -3.87 4.28
CA GLN A 41 -4.90 -4.92 5.29
C GLN A 41 -4.71 -6.32 4.70
N THR A 42 -5.16 -6.56 3.48
CA THR A 42 -4.89 -7.82 2.77
C THR A 42 -3.40 -7.96 2.46
N LEU A 43 -2.74 -6.87 2.04
CA LEU A 43 -1.29 -6.85 1.83
C LEU A 43 -0.54 -7.14 3.12
N LEU A 44 -0.90 -6.44 4.20
CA LEU A 44 -0.32 -6.63 5.54
C LEU A 44 -0.45 -8.10 6.00
N TYR A 45 -1.68 -8.63 5.96
CA TYR A 45 -1.96 -10.01 6.36
C TYR A 45 -1.20 -11.03 5.51
N GLY A 46 -1.11 -10.80 4.20
CA GLY A 46 -0.37 -11.68 3.30
C GLY A 46 1.11 -11.76 3.66
N PHE A 47 1.76 -10.64 4.01
CA PHE A 47 3.16 -10.67 4.45
C PHE A 47 3.35 -11.30 5.84
N GLU A 48 2.49 -10.97 6.80
CA GLU A 48 2.64 -11.41 8.19
C GLU A 48 2.25 -12.88 8.41
N GLN A 49 1.15 -13.32 7.78
CA GLN A 49 0.49 -14.59 8.14
C GLN A 49 0.60 -15.65 7.04
N VAL A 50 0.67 -15.23 5.77
CA VAL A 50 0.72 -16.19 4.64
C VAL A 50 2.15 -16.46 4.21
N LEU A 51 2.92 -15.40 3.95
CA LEU A 51 4.32 -15.49 3.56
C LEU A 51 5.24 -15.67 4.77
N THR A 52 4.81 -15.22 5.96
CA THR A 52 5.61 -15.26 7.20
C THR A 52 7.03 -14.70 7.01
N SER A 53 7.12 -13.54 6.34
CA SER A 53 8.41 -12.98 5.91
C SER A 53 9.12 -12.28 7.07
N ASN A 54 10.21 -12.85 7.58
CA ASN A 54 11.02 -12.23 8.64
C ASN A 54 11.66 -10.89 8.26
N SER A 55 11.82 -10.63 6.96
CA SER A 55 12.38 -9.39 6.44
C SER A 55 11.36 -8.29 6.17
N PHE A 56 10.07 -8.60 6.34
CA PHE A 56 8.99 -7.63 6.19
C PHE A 56 8.92 -6.74 7.42
N LYS A 57 8.73 -5.43 7.22
CA LYS A 57 8.51 -4.46 8.29
C LYS A 57 7.22 -3.70 8.04
N SER A 58 6.42 -3.53 9.08
CA SER A 58 5.18 -2.78 9.03
C SER A 58 5.09 -1.77 10.19
N PHE A 59 4.36 -0.68 9.95
CA PHE A 59 3.94 0.27 10.96
C PHE A 59 2.50 0.67 10.70
N VAL A 60 1.66 0.67 11.74
CA VAL A 60 0.24 1.03 11.63
C VAL A 60 -0.11 1.99 12.75
N ASP A 61 -0.50 3.21 12.39
CA ASP A 61 -1.10 4.17 13.30
C ASP A 61 -2.59 4.34 12.96
N LYS A 62 -3.45 3.83 13.85
CA LYS A 62 -4.91 3.88 13.67
C LYS A 62 -5.49 5.26 13.95
N ARG A 63 -4.82 6.11 14.72
CA ARG A 63 -5.29 7.46 15.05
C ARG A 63 -5.04 8.41 13.90
N GLU A 64 -3.83 8.33 13.35
CA GLU A 64 -3.40 9.15 12.22
C GLU A 64 -3.76 8.52 10.86
N THR A 65 -4.33 7.31 10.87
CA THR A 65 -4.75 6.57 9.66
C THR A 65 -3.58 6.36 8.70
N VAL A 66 -2.44 5.98 9.28
CA VAL A 66 -1.17 5.75 8.58
C VAL A 66 -0.85 4.26 8.57
N MET A 67 -0.43 3.76 7.41
CA MET A 67 0.13 2.43 7.25
C MET A 67 1.39 2.50 6.42
N SER A 68 2.47 1.90 6.90
CA SER A 68 3.74 1.78 6.19
C SER A 68 4.14 0.32 6.13
N MET A 69 4.59 -0.13 4.98
CA MET A 69 4.96 -1.52 4.70
C MET A 69 6.23 -1.55 3.86
N ASP A 70 7.22 -2.32 4.28
CA ASP A 70 8.51 -2.48 3.59
C ASP A 70 8.84 -3.96 3.44
N TRP A 71 8.96 -4.40 2.20
CA TRP A 71 9.27 -5.78 1.81
C TRP A 71 10.47 -5.85 0.85
N ARG A 72 11.34 -4.83 0.86
CA ARG A 72 12.57 -4.76 0.03
C ARG A 72 13.36 -6.05 0.02
N PHE A 73 13.47 -6.69 1.19
CA PHE A 73 14.27 -7.88 1.40
C PHE A 73 13.42 -9.18 1.45
N THR A 74 12.14 -9.13 1.08
CA THR A 74 11.31 -10.34 0.96
C THR A 74 11.52 -11.00 -0.41
N PRO A 75 11.72 -12.33 -0.49
CA PRO A 75 11.84 -13.04 -1.76
C PRO A 75 10.64 -12.81 -2.71
N LEU A 76 10.95 -12.61 -3.99
CA LEU A 76 9.97 -12.27 -5.03
C LEU A 76 9.11 -13.44 -5.49
N ASN A 77 9.65 -14.65 -5.41
CA ASN A 77 9.02 -15.88 -5.90
C ASN A 77 7.62 -16.10 -5.31
N GLU A 78 7.38 -15.61 -4.09
CA GLU A 78 6.12 -15.83 -3.37
C GLU A 78 5.31 -14.54 -3.16
N SER A 79 5.97 -13.38 -3.06
CA SER A 79 5.30 -12.10 -2.78
C SER A 79 4.76 -11.36 -4.01
N SER A 80 5.32 -11.62 -5.20
CA SER A 80 5.03 -10.88 -6.43
C SER A 80 3.54 -10.85 -6.79
N LEU A 81 2.88 -12.00 -6.82
CA LEU A 81 1.45 -12.08 -7.15
C LEU A 81 0.59 -11.20 -6.24
N LEU A 82 0.80 -11.29 -4.92
CA LEU A 82 0.07 -10.50 -3.93
C LEU A 82 0.32 -9.01 -4.13
N VAL A 83 1.60 -8.62 -4.23
CA VAL A 83 2.00 -7.21 -4.35
C VAL A 83 1.46 -6.60 -5.65
N GLU A 84 1.62 -7.28 -6.78
CA GLU A 84 1.14 -6.81 -8.08
C GLU A 84 -0.40 -6.71 -8.13
N ALA A 85 -1.11 -7.70 -7.59
CA ALA A 85 -2.56 -7.68 -7.53
C ALA A 85 -3.10 -6.52 -6.68
N ILE A 86 -2.51 -6.29 -5.51
CA ILE A 86 -2.94 -5.21 -4.61
C ILE A 86 -2.59 -3.84 -5.19
N ILE A 87 -1.36 -3.62 -5.64
CA ILE A 87 -0.95 -2.33 -6.23
C ILE A 87 -1.76 -2.02 -7.48
N GLY A 88 -1.97 -3.00 -8.36
CA GLY A 88 -2.83 -2.84 -9.55
C GLY A 88 -4.26 -2.47 -9.19
N SER A 89 -4.82 -3.11 -8.15
CA SER A 89 -6.17 -2.79 -7.66
C SER A 89 -6.26 -1.38 -7.08
N LEU A 90 -5.28 -0.95 -6.28
CA LEU A 90 -5.21 0.41 -5.73
C LEU A 90 -5.10 1.47 -6.85
N LYS A 91 -4.29 1.20 -7.88
CA LYS A 91 -4.19 2.06 -9.07
C LYS A 91 -5.52 2.15 -9.82
N ASN A 92 -6.25 1.05 -9.95
CA ASN A 92 -7.59 1.07 -10.55
C ASN A 92 -8.56 1.93 -9.73
N ILE A 93 -8.58 1.79 -8.40
CA ILE A 93 -9.41 2.64 -7.53
C ILE A 93 -9.04 4.12 -7.69
N ALA A 94 -7.76 4.46 -7.71
CA ALA A 94 -7.33 5.85 -7.88
C ALA A 94 -7.70 6.43 -9.26
N ARG A 95 -7.67 5.62 -10.32
CA ARG A 95 -8.13 6.02 -11.65
C ARG A 95 -9.64 6.26 -11.69
N ASP A 96 -10.41 5.39 -11.04
CA ASP A 96 -11.87 5.44 -11.07
C ASP A 96 -12.43 6.48 -10.08
N TYR A 97 -11.68 6.81 -9.02
CA TYR A 97 -12.04 7.75 -7.95
C TYR A 97 -10.91 8.75 -7.62
N PRO A 98 -10.46 9.58 -8.58
CA PRO A 98 -9.30 10.47 -8.41
C PRO A 98 -9.51 11.58 -7.38
N GLU A 99 -10.77 11.96 -7.08
CA GLU A 99 -11.13 12.92 -6.03
C GLU A 99 -10.94 12.35 -4.61
N HIS A 100 -10.80 11.02 -4.49
CA HIS A 100 -10.72 10.33 -3.22
C HIS A 100 -9.38 9.67 -2.96
N VAL A 101 -8.69 9.17 -4.00
CA VAL A 101 -7.45 8.41 -3.87
C VAL A 101 -6.39 8.88 -4.85
N ARG A 102 -5.17 9.08 -4.36
CA ARG A 102 -3.99 9.44 -5.15
C ARG A 102 -2.88 8.41 -4.99
N ILE A 103 -2.29 7.97 -6.11
CA ILE A 103 -1.07 7.15 -6.12
C ILE A 103 0.14 8.04 -6.47
N LEU A 104 1.18 7.95 -5.67
CA LEU A 104 2.50 8.50 -5.94
C LEU A 104 3.47 7.35 -6.16
N GLU A 105 4.29 7.43 -7.20
CA GLU A 105 5.32 6.43 -7.49
C GLU A 105 6.70 7.07 -7.32
N VAL A 106 7.51 6.48 -6.45
CA VAL A 106 8.83 7.01 -6.08
C VAL A 106 9.88 5.94 -6.37
N GLN A 107 11.02 6.33 -6.95
CA GLN A 107 12.17 5.45 -7.11
C GLN A 107 13.08 5.59 -5.89
N VAL A 108 13.65 4.48 -5.40
CA VAL A 108 14.75 4.55 -4.44
C VAL A 108 15.92 5.24 -5.12
N ASN A 109 16.36 6.36 -4.56
CA ASN A 109 17.60 6.98 -4.98
C ASN A 109 18.77 6.19 -4.37
N GLU A 110 19.81 5.94 -5.18
CA GLU A 110 21.06 5.29 -4.73
C GLU A 110 21.76 6.04 -3.58
N GLN A 111 21.35 7.28 -3.28
CA GLN A 111 21.94 8.15 -2.26
C GLN A 111 21.28 8.07 -0.86
N ASP A 112 20.23 7.26 -0.68
CA ASP A 112 19.58 7.05 0.62
C ASP A 112 20.19 5.86 1.42
N PHE A 113 21.40 5.43 1.06
CA PHE A 113 22.19 4.39 1.74
C PHE A 113 23.48 4.94 2.35
#